data_AF-A0A431MRD2-F1
#
_entry.id   AF-A0A431MRD2-F1
#
_cell.length_a   1.000
_cell.length_b   1.000
_cell.length_c   1.000
_cell.angle_alpha   90.00
_cell.angle_beta   90.00
_cell.angle_gamma   90.00
#
_symmetry.space_group_name_H-M   'P 1'
#
loop_
_entity.id
_entity.type
_entity.pdbx_description
1 polymer ?
#
loop_
_entity_poly.entity_id
_entity_poly.type
_entity_poly.pdbx_seq_one_letter_code
_entity_poly.pdbx_strand_id
1 'polypeptide(L)'
;MRKVFIFCGLILPLLIHAQPGSEIYLAKLMVTKNQITIAAPKNISNHKGYDSQPFFHPLQPLLYYASFNDSGRSDIKAYNYQTNITKNFTTTAEREYSPTVTPDGKFISCIIQRDNGAQDLGKYPINGGEPEILINYMLVGYHVWIDNKSLLLFVLDDTTHNSLHYFNEITKEDVVIAQNPGRSLHKIPGENAVSFVEKVNDEEWLIKKFDVKTRAISSITKTLPKREDLCWLNTGTILMSDGEKLFSFDPKKDKEWMPVKVQSSMPLKGVTRIAVNKINTKIALVMAE
;
A
#
# COMPACT_ATOMS: atom_id res chain seq x y z
N MET A 1 59.75 -21.17 -18.34
CA MET A 1 58.50 -21.72 -17.75
C MET A 1 57.73 -20.58 -17.12
N ARG A 2 56.65 -20.08 -17.73
CA ARG A 2 55.83 -18.97 -17.21
C ARG A 2 54.41 -19.52 -17.03
N LYS A 3 54.01 -19.74 -15.77
CA LYS A 3 52.68 -20.27 -15.43
C LYS A 3 51.67 -19.12 -15.52
N VAL A 4 50.67 -19.28 -16.38
CA VAL A 4 49.50 -18.40 -16.46
C VAL A 4 48.46 -18.94 -15.48
N PHE A 5 48.09 -18.13 -14.49
CA PHE A 5 46.93 -18.42 -13.63
C PHE A 5 45.69 -17.79 -14.26
N ILE A 6 44.75 -18.63 -14.68
CA ILE A 6 43.42 -18.19 -15.11
C ILE A 6 42.57 -18.07 -13.85
N PHE A 7 42.21 -16.84 -13.49
CA PHE A 7 41.28 -16.54 -12.41
C PHE A 7 39.86 -16.69 -12.95
N CYS A 8 39.23 -17.83 -12.70
CA CYS A 8 37.81 -18.05 -13.00
C CYS A 8 36.99 -17.30 -11.94
N GLY A 9 36.49 -16.12 -12.28
CA GLY A 9 35.56 -15.38 -11.43
C GLY A 9 34.22 -16.11 -11.33
N LEU A 10 33.88 -16.59 -10.14
CA LEU A 10 32.53 -17.05 -9.81
C LEU A 10 31.57 -15.86 -9.86
N ILE A 11 30.70 -15.85 -10.87
CA ILE A 11 29.51 -14.98 -10.89
C ILE A 11 28.48 -15.66 -9.99
N LEU A 12 28.26 -15.11 -8.78
CA LEU A 12 27.12 -15.50 -7.95
C LEU A 12 25.84 -14.94 -8.58
N PRO A 13 24.80 -15.75 -8.83
CA PRO A 13 23.53 -15.22 -9.28
C PRO A 13 22.85 -14.47 -8.13
N LEU A 14 22.56 -13.19 -8.35
CA LEU A 14 21.60 -12.45 -7.54
C LEU A 14 20.25 -13.17 -7.66
N LEU A 15 19.77 -13.73 -6.55
CA LEU A 15 18.40 -14.23 -6.46
C LEU A 15 17.46 -13.02 -6.54
N ILE A 16 16.94 -12.76 -7.74
CA ILE A 16 15.78 -11.89 -7.93
C ILE A 16 14.62 -12.63 -7.26
N HIS A 17 14.28 -12.28 -6.02
CA HIS A 17 13.03 -12.72 -5.42
C HIS A 17 11.89 -12.07 -6.19
N ALA A 18 11.34 -12.81 -7.16
CA ALA A 18 10.08 -12.46 -7.79
C ALA A 18 9.04 -12.29 -6.69
N GLN A 19 8.26 -11.20 -6.77
CA GLN A 19 7.12 -11.02 -5.88
C GLN A 19 6.20 -12.25 -6.00
N PRO A 20 5.73 -12.83 -4.88
CA PRO A 20 4.86 -13.99 -4.95
C PRO A 20 3.58 -13.65 -5.70
N GLY A 21 3.00 -14.66 -6.34
CA GLY A 21 1.69 -14.54 -6.98
C GLY A 21 0.64 -14.09 -5.96
N SER A 22 -0.24 -13.19 -6.37
CA SER A 22 -1.33 -12.70 -5.53
C SER A 22 -2.50 -12.21 -6.38
N GLU A 23 -3.69 -12.39 -5.85
CA GLU A 23 -4.94 -11.97 -6.50
C GLU A 23 -5.73 -11.01 -5.61
N ILE A 24 -6.53 -10.14 -6.24
CA ILE A 24 -7.39 -9.20 -5.54
C ILE A 24 -8.81 -9.74 -5.49
N TYR A 25 -9.33 -9.83 -4.27
CA TYR A 25 -10.70 -10.21 -4.01
C TYR A 25 -11.50 -9.03 -3.47
N LEU A 26 -12.67 -8.79 -4.04
CA LEU A 26 -13.58 -7.73 -3.65
C LEU A 26 -14.81 -8.30 -2.94
N ALA A 27 -15.17 -7.73 -1.80
CA ALA A 27 -16.37 -8.09 -1.05
C ALA A 27 -17.21 -6.86 -0.71
N LYS A 28 -18.50 -7.10 -0.40
CA LYS A 28 -19.35 -6.10 0.25
C LYS A 28 -18.94 -5.99 1.71
N LEU A 29 -18.69 -4.77 2.16
CA LEU A 29 -18.47 -4.44 3.56
C LEU A 29 -19.77 -3.89 4.14
N MET A 30 -20.16 -4.38 5.31
CA MET A 30 -21.35 -3.96 6.04
C MET A 30 -20.92 -3.52 7.43
N VAL A 31 -21.03 -2.22 7.69
CA VAL A 31 -20.68 -1.60 8.97
C VAL A 31 -21.96 -1.12 9.64
N THR A 32 -22.25 -1.65 10.83
CA THR A 32 -23.31 -1.18 11.72
C THR A 32 -22.68 -0.72 13.03
N LYS A 33 -23.45 -0.05 13.90
CA LYS A 33 -22.94 0.44 15.19
C LYS A 33 -22.25 -0.65 16.04
N ASN A 34 -22.71 -1.89 15.93
CA ASN A 34 -22.27 -2.99 16.80
C ASN A 34 -21.53 -4.11 16.05
N GLN A 35 -21.49 -4.07 14.71
CA GLN A 35 -20.97 -5.20 13.94
C GLN A 35 -20.38 -4.77 12.61
N ILE A 36 -19.22 -5.34 12.30
CA ILE A 36 -18.60 -5.31 10.98
C ILE A 36 -18.73 -6.71 10.38
N THR A 37 -19.28 -6.80 9.17
CA THR A 37 -19.43 -8.06 8.44
C THR A 37 -18.97 -7.90 7.01
N ILE A 38 -18.31 -8.92 6.50
CA ILE A 38 -17.79 -8.99 5.14
C ILE A 38 -18.53 -10.12 4.42
N ALA A 39 -19.14 -9.81 3.28
CA ALA A 39 -19.78 -10.83 2.44
C ALA A 39 -18.74 -11.75 1.78
N ALA A 40 -19.18 -12.82 1.12
CA ALA A 40 -18.29 -13.69 0.36
C ALA A 40 -17.44 -12.88 -0.64
N PRO A 41 -16.10 -12.93 -0.55
CA PRO A 41 -15.21 -12.24 -1.47
C PRO A 41 -15.22 -12.88 -2.86
N LYS A 42 -15.20 -12.06 -3.91
CA LYS A 42 -15.10 -12.48 -5.30
C LYS A 42 -13.76 -12.04 -5.87
N ASN A 43 -13.03 -12.94 -6.51
CA ASN A 43 -11.82 -12.60 -7.25
C ASN A 43 -12.15 -11.65 -8.41
N ILE A 44 -11.48 -10.51 -8.46
CA ILE A 44 -11.66 -9.48 -9.49
C ILE A 44 -10.45 -9.31 -10.41
N SER A 45 -9.27 -9.84 -10.04
CA SER A 45 -8.11 -9.81 -10.94
C SER A 45 -8.11 -11.02 -11.88
N ASN A 46 -8.38 -12.23 -11.35
CA ASN A 46 -8.45 -13.49 -12.09
C ASN A 46 -7.30 -13.61 -13.11
N HIS A 47 -6.10 -13.38 -12.62
CA HIS A 47 -4.89 -13.20 -13.41
C HIS A 47 -3.73 -13.83 -12.64
N LYS A 48 -3.02 -14.72 -13.32
CA LYS A 48 -1.85 -15.38 -12.74
C LYS A 48 -0.71 -14.39 -12.65
N GLY A 49 -0.14 -14.23 -11.46
CA GLY A 49 1.00 -13.35 -11.24
C GLY A 49 0.72 -12.40 -10.09
N TYR A 50 1.19 -11.17 -10.21
CA TYR A 50 1.12 -10.21 -9.11
C TYR A 50 -0.03 -9.23 -9.33
N ASP A 51 -1.05 -9.25 -8.48
CA ASP A 51 -2.06 -8.20 -8.36
C ASP A 51 -2.11 -7.67 -6.92
N SER A 52 -1.72 -6.41 -6.72
CA SER A 52 -1.54 -5.88 -5.36
C SER A 52 -1.76 -4.38 -5.25
N GLN A 53 -1.55 -3.88 -4.03
CA GLN A 53 -1.62 -2.45 -3.67
C GLN A 53 -2.94 -1.77 -4.10
N PRO A 54 -4.11 -2.36 -3.75
CA PRO A 54 -5.40 -1.81 -4.13
C PRO A 54 -5.64 -0.42 -3.51
N PHE A 55 -6.09 0.52 -4.32
CA PHE A 55 -6.51 1.86 -3.89
C PHE A 55 -7.87 2.22 -4.48
N PHE A 56 -8.85 2.46 -3.63
CA PHE A 56 -10.17 2.91 -4.08
C PHE A 56 -10.15 4.38 -4.47
N HIS A 57 -10.67 4.71 -5.65
CA HIS A 57 -10.91 6.10 -6.00
C HIS A 57 -11.85 6.75 -4.98
N PRO A 58 -11.57 7.98 -4.50
CA PRO A 58 -12.31 8.57 -3.38
C PRO A 58 -13.78 8.87 -3.69
N LEU A 59 -14.13 9.04 -4.97
CA LEU A 59 -15.46 9.49 -5.43
C LEU A 59 -16.10 8.63 -6.53
N GLN A 60 -15.35 7.71 -7.15
CA GLN A 60 -15.79 6.99 -8.34
C GLN A 60 -15.79 5.49 -8.05
N PRO A 61 -16.55 4.67 -8.78
CA PRO A 61 -16.63 3.24 -8.56
C PRO A 61 -15.39 2.47 -9.07
N LEU A 62 -14.19 3.02 -8.86
CA LEU A 62 -12.93 2.52 -9.38
C LEU A 62 -12.03 2.02 -8.25
N LEU A 63 -11.37 0.90 -8.52
CA LEU A 63 -10.25 0.39 -7.76
C LEU A 63 -9.01 0.39 -8.66
N TYR A 64 -7.98 1.13 -8.28
CA TYR A 64 -6.67 1.05 -8.91
C TYR A 64 -5.82 -0.01 -8.22
N TYR A 65 -4.98 -0.70 -8.97
CA TYR A 65 -4.05 -1.68 -8.41
C TYR A 65 -2.88 -1.92 -9.37
N ALA A 66 -1.75 -2.37 -8.83
CA ALA A 66 -0.59 -2.79 -9.60
C ALA A 66 -0.77 -4.24 -10.06
N SER A 67 -0.46 -4.53 -11.33
CA SER A 67 -0.69 -5.84 -11.95
C SER A 67 0.44 -6.17 -12.91
N PHE A 68 1.04 -7.36 -12.81
CA PHE A 68 2.03 -7.79 -13.79
C PHE A 68 1.37 -8.09 -15.14
N ASN A 69 1.99 -7.67 -16.24
CA ASN A 69 1.63 -8.11 -17.57
C ASN A 69 2.42 -9.37 -17.99
N ASP A 70 2.16 -9.88 -19.18
CA ASP A 70 2.78 -11.12 -19.69
C ASP A 70 4.33 -11.04 -19.80
N SER A 71 4.89 -9.82 -19.82
CA SER A 71 6.34 -9.60 -19.81
C SER A 71 6.94 -9.48 -18.39
N GLY A 72 6.11 -9.64 -17.35
CA GLY A 72 6.51 -9.51 -15.95
C GLY A 72 6.69 -8.06 -15.49
N ARG A 73 6.21 -7.08 -16.26
CA ARG A 73 6.23 -5.65 -15.87
C ARG A 73 4.94 -5.27 -15.20
N SER A 74 5.01 -4.45 -14.16
CA SER A 74 3.83 -3.97 -13.44
C SER A 74 3.23 -2.75 -14.14
N ASP A 75 1.96 -2.85 -14.52
CA ASP A 75 1.13 -1.74 -14.96
C ASP A 75 0.10 -1.42 -13.87
N ILE A 76 -0.41 -0.18 -13.85
CA ILE A 76 -1.59 0.16 -13.06
C ILE A 76 -2.85 -0.22 -13.85
N LYS A 77 -3.72 -1.00 -13.22
CA LYS A 77 -5.07 -1.33 -13.71
C LYS A 77 -6.11 -0.46 -13.00
N ALA A 78 -7.23 -0.23 -13.67
CA ALA A 78 -8.43 0.37 -13.11
C ALA A 78 -9.62 -0.59 -13.27
N TYR A 79 -10.13 -1.10 -12.15
CA TYR A 79 -11.32 -1.95 -12.11
C TYR A 79 -12.55 -1.15 -11.70
N ASN A 80 -13.58 -1.14 -12.54
CA ASN A 80 -14.86 -0.55 -12.21
C ASN A 80 -15.77 -1.59 -11.55
N TYR A 81 -16.03 -1.44 -10.25
CA TYR A 81 -16.81 -2.41 -9.48
C TYR A 81 -18.33 -2.28 -9.63
N GLN A 82 -18.82 -1.35 -10.45
CA GLN A 82 -20.22 -1.29 -10.88
C GLN A 82 -20.42 -2.04 -12.21
N THR A 83 -19.50 -1.89 -13.16
CA THR A 83 -19.60 -2.52 -14.50
C THR A 83 -18.86 -3.86 -14.59
N ASN A 84 -18.01 -4.18 -13.62
CA ASN A 84 -17.09 -5.33 -13.61
C ASN A 84 -16.06 -5.30 -14.76
N ILE A 85 -15.70 -4.12 -15.25
CA ILE A 85 -14.74 -3.96 -16.34
C ILE A 85 -13.39 -3.52 -15.78
N THR A 86 -12.32 -4.22 -16.17
CA THR A 86 -10.93 -3.82 -15.94
C THR A 86 -10.37 -3.16 -17.19
N LYS A 87 -9.62 -2.07 -17.01
CA LYS A 87 -8.82 -1.44 -18.07
C LYS A 87 -7.40 -1.19 -17.57
N ASN A 88 -6.45 -1.11 -18.49
CA ASN A 88 -5.15 -0.52 -18.20
C ASN A 88 -5.33 0.98 -17.93
N PHE A 89 -4.73 1.46 -16.84
CA PHE A 89 -4.54 2.88 -16.59
C PHE A 89 -3.17 3.32 -17.14
N THR A 90 -2.12 2.54 -16.88
CA THR A 90 -0.82 2.69 -17.55
C THR A 90 -0.55 1.54 -18.52
N THR A 91 0.25 1.81 -19.54
CA THR A 91 0.86 0.81 -20.42
C THR A 91 2.18 1.41 -20.87
N THR A 92 3.16 1.43 -19.96
CA THR A 92 4.44 2.11 -20.19
C THR A 92 5.59 1.12 -20.32
N ALA A 93 6.77 1.64 -20.68
CA ALA A 93 8.00 0.88 -20.66
C ALA A 93 8.57 0.73 -19.23
N GLU A 94 8.04 1.42 -18.20
CA GLU A 94 8.55 1.33 -16.83
C GLU A 94 7.75 0.29 -16.02
N ARG A 95 7.91 0.25 -14.70
CA ARG A 95 7.10 -0.60 -13.80
C ARG A 95 6.45 0.28 -12.74
N GLU A 96 5.13 0.29 -12.65
CA GLU A 96 4.39 1.13 -11.71
C GLU A 96 3.77 0.36 -10.53
N TYR A 97 3.88 0.95 -9.34
CA TYR A 97 3.43 0.36 -8.08
C TYR A 97 2.74 1.36 -7.16
N SER A 98 2.00 0.86 -6.17
CA SER A 98 1.41 1.64 -5.07
C SER A 98 0.59 2.86 -5.54
N PRO A 99 -0.39 2.69 -6.44
CA PRO A 99 -1.15 3.81 -6.98
C PRO A 99 -1.99 4.50 -5.89
N THR A 100 -2.00 5.83 -5.85
CA THR A 100 -2.92 6.63 -5.03
C THR A 100 -3.42 7.85 -5.79
N VAL A 101 -4.70 8.19 -5.62
CA VAL A 101 -5.30 9.39 -6.23
C VAL A 101 -4.80 10.63 -5.47
N THR A 102 -4.33 11.64 -6.20
CA THR A 102 -3.91 12.92 -5.59
C THR A 102 -5.10 13.64 -4.93
N PRO A 103 -4.89 14.48 -3.90
CA PRO A 103 -6.01 15.06 -3.16
C PRO A 103 -6.89 16.01 -3.98
N ASP A 104 -6.35 16.60 -5.05
CA ASP A 104 -7.10 17.39 -6.04
C ASP A 104 -7.91 16.54 -7.03
N GLY A 105 -7.73 15.21 -7.02
CA GLY A 105 -8.43 14.26 -7.87
C GLY A 105 -8.07 14.34 -9.34
N LYS A 106 -6.92 14.94 -9.70
CA LYS A 106 -6.50 15.11 -11.10
C LYS A 106 -5.50 14.07 -11.59
N PHE A 107 -4.78 13.42 -10.67
CA PHE A 107 -3.71 12.49 -11.01
C PHE A 107 -3.81 11.18 -10.21
N ILE A 108 -3.17 10.14 -10.76
CA ILE A 108 -2.77 8.95 -10.02
C ILE A 108 -1.28 9.02 -9.80
N SER A 109 -0.87 9.17 -8.54
CA SER A 109 0.53 9.06 -8.13
C SER A 109 0.93 7.61 -7.89
N CYS A 110 2.15 7.24 -8.23
CA CYS A 110 2.68 5.89 -8.09
C CYS A 110 4.20 5.89 -7.99
N ILE A 111 4.76 4.77 -7.55
CA ILE A 111 6.19 4.50 -7.63
C ILE A 111 6.50 3.99 -9.03
N ILE A 112 7.40 4.66 -9.74
CA ILE A 112 7.86 4.31 -11.09
C ILE A 112 9.26 3.73 -10.96
N GLN A 113 9.38 2.42 -11.10
CA GLN A 113 10.66 1.73 -11.09
C GLN A 113 11.22 1.64 -12.51
N ARG A 114 12.46 2.12 -12.67
CA ARG A 114 13.15 2.21 -13.95
C ARG A 114 14.03 0.99 -14.23
N ASP A 115 14.34 0.75 -15.51
CA ASP A 115 15.24 -0.35 -15.92
C ASP A 115 16.69 -0.18 -15.47
N ASN A 116 17.13 1.04 -15.18
CA ASN A 116 18.45 1.31 -14.62
C ASN A 116 18.52 1.16 -13.09
N GLY A 117 17.44 0.70 -12.45
CA GLY A 117 17.35 0.54 -10.99
C GLY A 117 16.96 1.81 -10.23
N ALA A 118 16.81 2.95 -10.90
CA ALA A 118 16.25 4.14 -10.28
C ALA A 118 14.77 3.93 -9.94
N GLN A 119 14.29 4.69 -8.96
CA GLN A 119 12.91 4.63 -8.50
C GLN A 119 12.41 6.04 -8.22
N ASP A 120 11.37 6.43 -8.95
CA ASP A 120 10.79 7.76 -8.85
C ASP A 120 9.43 7.69 -8.16
N LEU A 121 9.09 8.72 -7.41
CA LEU A 121 7.69 9.04 -7.13
C LEU A 121 7.20 9.97 -8.25
N GLY A 122 6.21 9.51 -9.02
CA GLY A 122 5.61 10.29 -10.10
C GLY A 122 4.09 10.29 -10.03
N LYS A 123 3.44 11.06 -10.91
CA LYS A 123 1.98 11.08 -11.06
C LYS A 123 1.56 11.22 -12.51
N TYR A 124 0.61 10.38 -12.92
CA TYR A 124 0.00 10.39 -14.25
C TYR A 124 -1.32 11.16 -14.24
N PRO A 125 -1.60 12.02 -15.23
CA PRO A 125 -2.91 12.65 -15.36
C PRO A 125 -4.01 11.60 -15.50
N ILE A 126 -5.14 11.74 -14.80
CA ILE A 126 -6.25 10.77 -14.88
C ILE A 126 -6.83 10.65 -16.29
N ASN A 127 -6.73 11.71 -17.09
CA ASN A 127 -7.21 11.73 -18.48
C ASN A 127 -6.18 11.21 -19.49
N GLY A 128 -5.05 10.65 -19.02
CA GLY A 128 -3.95 10.18 -19.85
C GLY A 128 -2.93 11.28 -20.19
N GLY A 129 -1.72 10.86 -20.54
CA GLY A 129 -0.58 11.72 -20.82
C GLY A 129 0.69 11.24 -20.12
N GLU A 130 1.77 11.98 -20.34
CA GLU A 130 3.08 11.72 -19.72
C GLU A 130 3.05 11.96 -18.19
N PRO A 131 3.88 11.24 -17.42
CA PRO A 131 3.96 11.44 -15.97
C PRO A 131 4.69 12.73 -15.60
N GLU A 132 4.23 13.36 -14.53
CA GLU A 132 4.99 14.38 -13.79
C GLU A 132 5.84 13.69 -12.71
N ILE A 133 7.14 13.95 -12.71
CA ILE A 133 8.06 13.41 -11.70
C ILE A 133 8.09 14.34 -10.48
N LEU A 134 7.76 13.79 -9.30
CA LEU A 134 7.74 14.52 -8.04
C LEU A 134 9.08 14.41 -7.30
N ILE A 135 9.63 13.20 -7.25
CA ILE A 135 10.88 12.87 -6.54
C ILE A 135 11.63 11.81 -7.36
N ASN A 136 12.90 12.05 -7.65
CA ASN A 136 13.79 11.13 -8.40
C ASN A 136 15.18 10.95 -7.76
N TYR A 137 15.36 11.48 -6.55
CA TYR A 137 16.64 11.47 -5.82
C TYR A 137 16.56 10.65 -4.52
N MET A 138 15.40 10.08 -4.20
CA MET A 138 15.17 9.19 -3.05
C MET A 138 14.46 7.93 -3.52
N LEU A 139 14.85 6.77 -2.99
CA LEU A 139 14.17 5.51 -3.26
C LEU A 139 12.88 5.43 -2.41
N VAL A 140 11.79 6.01 -2.92
CA VAL A 140 10.49 6.03 -2.22
C VAL A 140 9.77 4.71 -2.45
N GLY A 141 9.55 3.92 -1.41
CA GLY A 141 8.83 2.63 -1.51
C GLY A 141 7.31 2.76 -1.43
N TYR A 142 6.82 3.70 -0.61
CA TYR A 142 5.40 3.97 -0.39
C TYR A 142 5.19 5.43 -0.03
N HIS A 143 3.99 5.96 -0.30
CA HIS A 143 3.63 7.34 0.04
C HIS A 143 2.18 7.46 0.47
N VAL A 144 1.89 8.49 1.24
CA VAL A 144 0.52 8.95 1.50
C VAL A 144 0.47 10.47 1.45
N TRP A 145 -0.51 10.99 0.71
CA TRP A 145 -0.78 12.41 0.67
C TRP A 145 -1.41 12.90 1.98
N ILE A 146 -0.83 13.93 2.58
CA ILE A 146 -1.43 14.67 3.69
C ILE A 146 -2.46 15.66 3.10
N ASP A 147 -2.01 16.46 2.15
CA ASP A 147 -2.75 17.47 1.39
C ASP A 147 -2.15 17.61 -0.03
N ASN A 148 -2.50 18.64 -0.80
CA ASN A 148 -2.03 18.84 -2.18
C ASN A 148 -0.53 19.13 -2.34
N LYS A 149 0.21 19.32 -1.24
CA LYS A 149 1.63 19.72 -1.26
C LYS A 149 2.50 18.89 -0.33
N SER A 150 1.92 18.18 0.63
CA SER A 150 2.66 17.45 1.65
C SER A 150 2.36 15.96 1.62
N LEU A 151 3.40 15.15 1.84
CA LEU A 151 3.34 13.70 1.88
C LEU A 151 4.08 13.16 3.11
N LEU A 152 3.69 11.96 3.55
CA LEU A 152 4.63 11.08 4.24
C LEU A 152 5.17 10.05 3.24
N LEU A 153 6.47 9.80 3.30
CA LEU A 153 7.19 8.90 2.41
C LEU A 153 7.88 7.79 3.22
N PHE A 154 7.66 6.54 2.84
CA PHE A 154 8.53 5.44 3.20
C PHE A 154 9.73 5.48 2.25
N VAL A 155 10.92 5.68 2.78
CA VAL A 155 12.17 5.75 2.01
C VAL A 155 13.04 4.55 2.35
N LEU A 156 13.59 3.92 1.31
CA LEU A 156 14.64 2.92 1.42
C LEU A 156 15.98 3.64 1.48
N ASP A 157 16.53 3.81 2.68
CA ASP A 157 17.80 4.53 2.86
C ASP A 157 18.97 3.69 2.36
N ASP A 158 18.92 2.39 2.64
CA ASP A 158 19.84 1.39 2.11
C ASP A 158 19.17 -0.01 2.06
N THR A 159 19.97 -1.07 1.95
CA THR A 159 19.49 -2.45 1.87
C THR A 159 18.79 -2.97 3.12
N THR A 160 18.98 -2.31 4.26
CA THR A 160 18.58 -2.78 5.61
C THR A 160 17.83 -1.73 6.42
N HIS A 161 18.01 -0.45 6.11
CA HIS A 161 17.41 0.66 6.83
C HIS A 161 16.34 1.34 5.99
N ASN A 162 15.24 1.69 6.66
CA ASN A 162 14.15 2.46 6.07
C ASN A 162 13.76 3.57 7.03
N SER A 163 13.33 4.69 6.49
CA SER A 163 12.90 5.85 7.28
C SER A 163 11.58 6.40 6.76
N LEU A 164 10.89 7.12 7.66
CA LEU A 164 9.66 7.83 7.34
C LEU A 164 9.99 9.32 7.23
N HIS A 165 9.75 9.89 6.06
CA HIS A 165 9.98 11.31 5.81
C HIS A 165 8.65 12.07 5.78
N TYR A 166 8.63 13.27 6.36
CA TYR A 166 7.68 14.32 5.99
C TYR A 166 8.27 15.14 4.85
N PHE A 167 7.56 15.23 3.74
CA PHE A 167 8.00 15.96 2.56
C PHE A 167 6.98 17.01 2.15
N ASN A 168 7.45 18.20 1.75
CA ASN A 168 6.63 19.25 1.16
C ASN A 168 7.16 19.64 -0.23
N GLU A 169 6.34 19.42 -1.25
CA GLU A 169 6.70 19.63 -2.66
C GLU A 169 7.00 21.10 -2.98
N ILE A 170 6.33 22.04 -2.31
CA ILE A 170 6.44 23.48 -2.61
C ILE A 170 7.66 24.09 -1.92
N THR A 171 7.84 23.83 -0.62
CA THR A 171 8.97 24.37 0.15
C THR A 171 10.24 23.54 -0.03
N LYS A 172 10.14 22.34 -0.61
CA LYS A 172 11.20 21.32 -0.66
C LYS A 172 11.71 20.90 0.73
N GLU A 173 10.88 21.11 1.76
CA GLU A 173 11.17 20.60 3.09
C GLU A 173 11.13 19.07 3.06
N ASP A 174 12.17 18.46 3.61
CA ASP A 174 12.30 17.02 3.77
C ASP A 174 12.88 16.74 5.16
N VAL A 175 12.11 16.05 6.00
CA VAL A 175 12.47 15.78 7.40
C VAL A 175 12.18 14.33 7.73
N VAL A 176 13.19 13.60 8.19
CA VAL A 176 13.02 12.27 8.78
C VAL A 176 12.30 12.38 10.12
N ILE A 177 11.14 11.73 10.24
CA ILE A 177 10.27 11.79 11.42
C ILE A 177 10.16 10.47 12.19
N ALA A 178 10.49 9.34 11.56
CA ALA A 178 10.56 8.04 12.22
C ALA A 178 11.52 7.08 11.49
N GLN A 179 11.92 6.01 12.17
CA GLN A 179 12.79 4.96 11.67
C GLN A 179 12.02 3.64 11.57
N ASN A 180 12.42 2.76 10.66
CA ASN A 180 11.81 1.45 10.43
C ASN A 180 10.28 1.48 10.27
N PRO A 181 9.73 2.33 9.39
CA PRO A 181 8.30 2.30 9.12
C PRO A 181 7.88 0.95 8.50
N GLY A 182 6.61 0.59 8.66
CA GLY A 182 5.92 -0.34 7.78
C GLY A 182 5.35 0.38 6.56
N ARG A 183 4.94 -0.39 5.56
CA ARG A 183 4.39 0.13 4.29
C ARG A 183 2.97 0.70 4.37
N SER A 184 2.28 0.46 5.48
CA SER A 184 0.91 0.92 5.69
C SER A 184 0.89 2.36 6.19
N LEU A 185 0.73 3.30 5.26
CA LEU A 185 0.59 4.73 5.53
C LEU A 185 -0.84 5.19 5.20
N HIS A 186 -1.56 5.73 6.18
CA HIS A 186 -2.99 6.04 6.01
C HIS A 186 -3.39 7.33 6.71
N LYS A 187 -4.13 8.20 6.01
CA LYS A 187 -4.86 9.29 6.69
C LYS A 187 -5.83 8.70 7.72
N ILE A 188 -5.92 9.32 8.89
CA ILE A 188 -6.90 8.95 9.92
C ILE A 188 -8.22 9.66 9.60
N PRO A 189 -9.33 8.92 9.36
CA PRO A 189 -10.61 9.55 9.05
C PRO A 189 -11.09 10.49 10.16
N GLY A 190 -11.50 11.70 9.78
CA GLY A 190 -11.99 12.72 10.72
C GLY A 190 -10.91 13.49 11.47
N GLU A 191 -9.63 13.22 11.23
CA GLU A 191 -8.51 13.88 11.90
C GLU A 191 -7.52 14.51 10.91
N ASN A 192 -6.84 15.59 11.33
CA ASN A 192 -5.72 16.14 10.59
C ASN A 192 -4.43 15.39 10.93
N ALA A 193 -4.42 14.09 10.63
CA ALA A 193 -3.36 13.18 11.04
C ALA A 193 -3.18 12.03 10.06
N VAL A 194 -1.98 11.47 10.06
CA VAL A 194 -1.61 10.26 9.31
C VAL A 194 -1.16 9.20 10.29
N SER A 195 -1.61 7.98 10.09
CA SER A 195 -1.13 6.80 10.79
C SER A 195 -0.08 6.05 9.97
N PHE A 196 0.85 5.44 10.67
CA PHE A 196 1.86 4.55 10.10
C PHE A 196 2.17 3.43 11.08
N VAL A 197 2.70 2.31 10.58
CA VAL A 197 3.29 1.28 11.43
C VAL A 197 4.76 1.61 11.67
N GLU A 198 5.23 1.47 12.90
CA GLU A 198 6.65 1.52 13.23
C GLU A 198 7.07 0.15 13.79
N LYS A 199 8.13 -0.42 13.22
CA LYS A 199 8.69 -1.71 13.62
C LYS A 199 9.77 -1.46 14.67
N VAL A 200 9.36 -1.32 15.93
CA VAL A 200 10.26 -0.97 17.05
C VAL A 200 11.34 -2.03 17.23
N ASN A 201 10.94 -3.31 17.12
CA ASN A 201 11.81 -4.47 17.05
C ASN A 201 11.06 -5.65 16.39
N ASP A 202 11.66 -6.84 16.37
CA ASP A 202 11.11 -8.04 15.73
C ASP A 202 9.79 -8.55 16.33
N GLU A 203 9.48 -8.16 17.57
CA GLU A 203 8.31 -8.63 18.32
C GLU A 203 7.25 -7.53 18.49
N GLU A 204 7.66 -6.26 18.51
CA GLU A 204 6.79 -5.13 18.81
C GLU A 204 6.69 -4.17 17.63
N TRP A 205 5.54 -4.21 16.96
CA TRP A 205 5.16 -3.25 15.93
C TRP A 205 3.98 -2.41 16.43
N LEU A 206 4.10 -1.10 16.28
CA LEU A 206 3.12 -0.14 16.79
C LEU A 206 2.44 0.59 15.64
N ILE A 207 1.12 0.75 15.73
CA ILE A 207 0.40 1.73 14.92
C ILE A 207 0.58 3.08 15.62
N LYS A 208 1.26 4.00 14.95
CA LYS A 208 1.51 5.37 15.41
C LYS A 208 0.68 6.37 14.62
N LYS A 209 0.49 7.54 15.22
CA LYS A 209 -0.16 8.72 14.67
C LYS A 209 0.86 9.85 14.56
N PHE A 210 0.95 10.46 13.40
CA PHE A 210 1.60 11.74 13.15
C PHE A 210 0.52 12.82 13.04
N ASP A 211 0.50 13.76 13.99
CA ASP A 211 -0.38 14.92 13.96
C ASP A 211 0.19 16.00 13.02
N VAL A 212 -0.53 16.35 11.96
CA VAL A 212 0.00 17.21 10.89
C VAL A 212 0.25 18.64 11.38
N LYS A 213 -0.54 19.12 12.35
CA LYS A 213 -0.46 20.50 12.83
C LYS A 213 0.72 20.69 13.79
N THR A 214 0.87 19.78 14.73
CA THR A 214 1.88 19.85 15.80
C THR A 214 3.16 19.13 15.46
N ARG A 215 3.14 18.28 14.42
CA ARG A 215 4.20 17.33 14.05
C ARG A 215 4.53 16.31 15.15
N ALA A 216 3.67 16.20 16.17
CA ALA A 216 3.86 15.24 17.25
C ALA A 216 3.54 13.82 16.78
N ILE A 217 4.30 12.84 17.29
CA ILE A 217 4.06 11.43 17.08
C ILE A 217 3.60 10.78 18.39
N SER A 218 2.52 10.01 18.32
CA SER A 218 1.96 9.27 19.46
C SER A 218 1.55 7.86 19.06
N SER A 219 1.64 6.90 19.97
CA SER A 219 1.17 5.53 19.75
C SER A 219 -0.36 5.43 19.82
N ILE A 220 -0.96 4.64 18.94
CA ILE A 220 -2.39 4.29 18.95
C ILE A 220 -2.59 2.94 19.65
N THR A 221 -1.97 1.89 19.10
CA THR A 221 -2.08 0.51 19.60
C THR A 221 -0.98 -0.37 19.01
N LYS A 222 -0.83 -1.61 19.50
CA LYS A 222 0.02 -2.64 18.87
C LYS A 222 -0.68 -3.21 17.64
N THR A 223 0.08 -3.58 16.61
CA THR A 223 -0.46 -4.35 15.48
C THR A 223 -0.82 -5.78 15.92
N LEU A 224 -1.46 -6.54 15.03
CA LEU A 224 -1.40 -7.99 15.13
C LEU A 224 0.07 -8.46 14.98
N PRO A 225 0.49 -9.57 15.62
CA PRO A 225 1.88 -10.03 15.59
C PRO A 225 2.43 -10.16 14.18
N LYS A 226 3.53 -9.46 13.88
CA LYS A 226 4.23 -9.46 12.58
C LYS A 226 3.34 -9.12 11.37
N ARG A 227 2.32 -8.28 11.57
CA ARG A 227 1.43 -7.78 10.51
C ARG A 227 1.52 -6.27 10.45
N GLU A 228 1.69 -5.72 9.25
CA GLU A 228 1.79 -4.26 9.04
C GLU A 228 0.60 -3.68 8.25
N ASP A 229 -0.02 -4.48 7.37
CA ASP A 229 -1.07 -3.98 6.49
C ASP A 229 -2.40 -3.75 7.24
N LEU A 230 -2.91 -2.52 7.18
CA LEU A 230 -4.15 -2.08 7.83
C LEU A 230 -5.00 -1.21 6.91
N CYS A 231 -6.27 -0.98 7.28
CA CYS A 231 -7.06 0.11 6.71
C CYS A 231 -7.95 0.76 7.76
N TRP A 232 -8.38 2.00 7.51
CA TRP A 232 -9.30 2.72 8.38
C TRP A 232 -10.71 2.75 7.79
N LEU A 233 -11.68 2.41 8.63
CA LEU A 233 -13.08 2.73 8.41
C LEU A 233 -13.31 4.22 8.71
N ASN A 234 -14.27 4.84 8.03
CA ASN A 234 -14.68 6.22 8.23
C ASN A 234 -15.25 6.48 9.64
N THR A 235 -15.58 5.42 10.38
CA THR A 235 -15.97 5.44 11.79
C THR A 235 -14.79 5.66 12.73
N GLY A 236 -13.55 5.55 12.25
CA GLY A 236 -12.34 5.55 13.08
C GLY A 236 -11.93 4.16 13.57
N THR A 237 -12.54 3.09 13.06
CA THR A 237 -12.13 1.71 13.36
C THR A 237 -11.05 1.24 12.39
N ILE A 238 -10.01 0.58 12.90
CA ILE A 238 -8.94 -0.02 12.12
C ILE A 238 -9.30 -1.47 11.79
N LEU A 239 -9.02 -1.93 10.58
CA LEU A 239 -9.05 -3.34 10.20
C LEU A 239 -7.65 -3.87 9.89
N MET A 240 -7.35 -5.08 10.32
CA MET A 240 -6.13 -5.82 10.00
C MET A 240 -6.43 -7.30 9.73
N SER A 241 -5.47 -8.01 9.12
CA SER A 241 -5.53 -9.47 8.97
C SER A 241 -4.33 -10.13 9.62
N ASP A 242 -4.55 -11.34 10.18
CA ASP A 242 -3.47 -12.26 10.55
C ASP A 242 -3.06 -13.20 9.41
N GLY A 243 -3.62 -13.02 8.21
CA GLY A 243 -3.44 -13.88 7.03
C GLY A 243 -4.62 -14.81 6.75
N GLU A 244 -5.41 -15.17 7.76
CA GLU A 244 -6.55 -16.10 7.62
C GLU A 244 -7.88 -15.50 8.11
N LYS A 245 -7.80 -14.57 9.06
CA LYS A 245 -8.93 -13.89 9.69
C LYS A 245 -8.74 -12.39 9.59
N LEU A 246 -9.84 -11.69 9.77
CA LEU A 246 -9.87 -10.24 9.85
C LEU A 246 -10.24 -9.82 11.27
N PHE A 247 -9.64 -8.73 11.71
CA PHE A 247 -9.83 -8.18 13.03
C PHE A 247 -10.10 -6.68 12.93
N SER A 248 -10.83 -6.17 13.90
CA SER A 248 -11.16 -4.76 14.05
C SER A 248 -10.71 -4.22 15.39
N PHE A 249 -10.28 -2.97 15.43
CA PHE A 249 -9.91 -2.25 16.63
C PHE A 249 -10.35 -0.80 16.51
N ASP A 250 -11.17 -0.32 17.43
CA ASP A 250 -11.57 1.08 17.55
C ASP A 250 -10.79 1.71 18.71
N PRO A 251 -9.84 2.63 18.41
CA PRO A 251 -8.97 3.24 19.43
C PRO A 251 -9.70 3.98 20.55
N LYS A 252 -10.99 4.30 20.37
CA LYS A 252 -11.77 5.04 21.37
C LYS A 252 -12.47 4.12 22.37
N LYS A 253 -12.62 2.83 22.08
CA LYS A 253 -13.42 1.90 22.91
C LYS A 253 -12.73 0.57 23.22
N ASP A 254 -11.90 0.07 22.30
CA ASP A 254 -11.40 -1.29 22.36
C ASP A 254 -10.06 -1.34 23.10
N LYS A 255 -9.84 -2.42 23.84
CA LYS A 255 -8.54 -2.73 24.48
C LYS A 255 -7.78 -3.83 23.75
N GLU A 256 -8.46 -4.56 22.87
CA GLU A 256 -7.94 -5.72 22.14
C GLU A 256 -8.56 -5.81 20.74
N TRP A 257 -7.90 -6.55 19.85
CA TRP A 257 -8.37 -6.79 18.49
C TRP A 257 -9.54 -7.78 18.50
N MET A 258 -10.69 -7.38 17.95
CA MET A 258 -11.89 -8.22 17.89
C MET A 258 -12.05 -8.88 16.52
N PRO A 259 -12.46 -10.15 16.43
CA PRO A 259 -12.65 -10.83 15.14
C PRO A 259 -13.81 -10.22 14.33
N VAL A 260 -13.60 -10.11 13.02
CA VAL A 260 -14.60 -9.66 12.05
C VAL A 260 -15.24 -10.87 11.37
N LYS A 261 -16.57 -10.87 11.28
CA LYS A 261 -17.31 -11.96 10.64
C LYS A 261 -17.17 -11.88 9.12
N VAL A 262 -16.63 -12.94 8.52
CA VAL A 262 -16.60 -13.14 7.06
C VAL A 262 -17.63 -14.21 6.69
N GLN A 263 -18.63 -13.85 5.89
CA GLN A 263 -19.71 -14.73 5.45
C GLN A 263 -19.31 -15.45 4.16
N SER A 264 -18.31 -16.34 4.27
CA SER A 264 -17.76 -17.08 3.14
C SER A 264 -17.56 -18.53 3.54
N SER A 265 -17.91 -19.46 2.63
CA SER A 265 -17.47 -20.86 2.74
C SER A 265 -16.02 -21.06 2.26
N MET A 266 -15.52 -20.14 1.44
CA MET A 266 -14.12 -20.10 1.01
C MET A 266 -13.26 -19.49 2.14
N PRO A 267 -12.22 -20.20 2.63
CA PRO A 267 -11.30 -19.64 3.61
C PRO A 267 -10.50 -18.50 3.00
N LEU A 268 -10.19 -17.47 3.80
CA LEU A 268 -9.17 -16.51 3.43
C LEU A 268 -7.81 -17.18 3.61
N LYS A 269 -6.92 -17.03 2.62
CA LYS A 269 -5.58 -17.62 2.66
C LYS A 269 -4.55 -16.57 2.32
N GLY A 270 -3.60 -16.37 3.24
CA GLY A 270 -2.48 -15.46 3.03
C GLY A 270 -2.91 -14.04 2.68
N VAL A 271 -3.89 -13.47 3.40
CA VAL A 271 -4.26 -12.07 3.21
C VAL A 271 -3.06 -11.19 3.54
N THR A 272 -2.51 -10.52 2.51
CA THR A 272 -1.33 -9.67 2.65
C THR A 272 -1.68 -8.20 2.69
N ARG A 273 -2.81 -7.77 2.11
CA ARG A 273 -3.25 -6.37 2.11
C ARG A 273 -4.76 -6.24 2.20
N ILE A 274 -5.18 -5.10 2.74
CA ILE A 274 -6.58 -4.73 2.94
C ILE A 274 -6.80 -3.27 2.53
N ALA A 275 -7.87 -3.00 1.79
CA ALA A 275 -8.31 -1.65 1.47
C ALA A 275 -9.83 -1.54 1.53
N VAL A 276 -10.36 -0.37 1.87
CA VAL A 276 -11.80 -0.09 1.87
C VAL A 276 -12.10 1.17 1.08
N ASN A 277 -13.28 1.23 0.47
CA ASN A 277 -13.71 2.48 -0.16
C ASN A 277 -14.14 3.51 0.90
N LYS A 278 -14.12 4.80 0.54
CA LYS A 278 -14.37 5.94 1.45
C LYS A 278 -15.70 5.84 2.21
N ILE A 279 -16.73 5.27 1.59
CA ILE A 279 -18.07 5.10 2.19
C ILE A 279 -18.26 3.75 2.91
N ASN A 280 -17.21 2.93 2.98
CA ASN A 280 -17.17 1.62 3.64
C ASN A 280 -18.26 0.62 3.20
N THR A 281 -18.55 0.58 1.90
CA THR A 281 -19.45 -0.42 1.29
C THR A 281 -18.70 -1.55 0.58
N LYS A 282 -17.39 -1.37 0.33
CA LYS A 282 -16.52 -2.32 -0.34
C LYS A 282 -15.22 -2.50 0.43
N ILE A 283 -14.71 -3.72 0.41
CA ILE A 283 -13.39 -4.10 0.91
C ILE A 283 -12.67 -4.92 -0.15
N ALA A 284 -11.42 -4.58 -0.42
CA ALA A 284 -10.50 -5.35 -1.26
C ALA A 284 -9.50 -6.07 -0.35
N LEU A 285 -9.26 -7.35 -0.64
CA LEU A 285 -8.31 -8.23 0.04
C LEU A 285 -7.31 -8.73 -1.00
N VAL A 286 -6.02 -8.56 -0.74
CA VAL A 286 -4.97 -9.21 -1.54
C VAL A 286 -4.66 -10.54 -0.89
N MET A 287 -4.84 -11.65 -1.60
CA MET A 287 -4.55 -13.00 -1.12
C MET A 287 -3.43 -13.62 -1.96
N ALA A 288 -2.55 -14.36 -1.30
CA ALA A 288 -1.51 -15.11 -1.99
C ALA A 288 -2.12 -16.26 -2.82
N GLU A 289 -1.53 -16.54 -3.98
CA GLU A 289 -1.82 -17.74 -4.79
C GLU A 289 -1.43 -19.04 -4.06
#